data_AF-A0A2D5PVM0-F1
#
_entry.id   AF-A0A2D5PVM0-F1
#
_cell.length_a   1.000
_cell.length_b   1.000
_cell.length_c   1.000
_cell.angle_alpha   90.00
_cell.angle_beta   90.00
_cell.angle_gamma   90.00
#
_symmetry.space_group_name_H-M   'P 1'
#
loop_
_entity.id
_entity.type
_entity.pdbx_description
1 polymer ?
#
loop_
_entity_poly.entity_id
_entity_poly.type
_entity_poly.pdbx_seq_one_letter_code
_entity_poly.pdbx_strand_id
1 'polypeptide(L)'
;NQNQEFRYLEVEHDMNTDEFSSKYIFSNEKRNFVLNETEVERRSFLSNLEKLGIKNAPEKTNIEKIILDYKELVNGENKNQIPGFSITGSGNYEIYDEIVAYIKRDFNNVSFVMNIAWDSYNTFLSNYDIYNYHTYVVQVRLNESDSFRFIEVLYNPFKKEAISDFIWNKENGFFERKHD
;
A
#
# COMPACT_ATOMS: atom_id res chain seq x y z
N ASN A 1 15.57 25.86 37.37
CA ASN A 1 15.66 25.01 36.17
C ASN A 1 14.61 23.92 36.24
N GLN A 2 13.39 24.20 35.80
CA GLN A 2 12.37 23.15 35.64
C GLN A 2 12.75 22.32 34.42
N ASN A 3 12.77 20.99 34.58
CA ASN A 3 12.98 20.04 33.49
C ASN A 3 11.91 20.26 32.42
N GLN A 4 12.25 20.97 31.36
CA GLN A 4 11.41 21.06 30.16
C GLN A 4 11.52 19.72 29.44
N GLU A 5 10.41 18.98 29.41
CA GLU A 5 10.29 17.73 28.68
C GLU A 5 9.66 18.02 27.30
N PHE A 6 10.40 17.73 26.24
CA PHE A 6 9.89 17.84 24.87
C PHE A 6 9.20 16.54 24.44
N ARG A 7 8.12 16.67 23.67
CA ARG A 7 7.36 15.58 23.07
C ARG A 7 7.03 15.94 21.62
N TYR A 8 6.99 14.93 20.76
CA TYR A 8 6.60 15.08 19.37
C TYR A 8 5.11 14.75 19.24
N LEU A 9 4.40 15.56 18.46
CA LEU A 9 3.01 15.36 18.09
C LEU A 9 2.93 15.42 16.56
N GLU A 10 2.42 14.36 15.95
CA GLU A 10 2.09 14.37 14.54
C GLU A 10 0.80 15.16 14.33
N VAL A 11 0.79 16.06 13.36
CA VAL A 11 -0.36 16.91 13.03
C VAL A 11 -0.63 16.76 11.54
N GLU A 12 -1.90 16.53 11.21
CA GLU A 12 -2.41 16.42 9.85
C GLU A 12 -3.09 17.73 9.48
N HIS A 13 -2.80 18.25 8.29
CA HIS A 13 -3.46 19.42 7.70
C HIS A 13 -4.34 18.96 6.55
N ASP A 14 -5.65 19.11 6.70
CA ASP A 14 -6.60 18.85 5.62
C ASP A 14 -6.64 20.05 4.68
N MET A 15 -6.09 19.88 3.48
CA MET A 15 -6.00 20.94 2.48
C MET A 15 -7.36 21.36 1.91
N ASN A 16 -8.42 20.56 2.08
CA ASN A 16 -9.77 20.90 1.59
C ASN A 16 -10.52 21.80 2.55
N THR A 17 -10.32 21.60 3.86
CA THR A 17 -11.01 22.35 4.93
C THR A 17 -10.12 23.40 5.59
N ASP A 18 -8.81 23.34 5.36
CA ASP A 18 -7.77 24.12 6.04
C ASP A 18 -7.70 23.87 7.56
N GLU A 19 -8.13 22.69 7.99
CA GLU A 19 -8.15 22.30 9.40
C GLU A 19 -6.93 21.46 9.79
N PHE A 20 -6.43 21.70 11.01
CA PHE A 20 -5.37 20.90 11.61
C PHE A 20 -5.97 19.91 12.61
N SER A 21 -5.56 18.65 12.53
CA SER A 21 -5.99 17.60 13.44
C SER A 21 -4.82 16.72 13.88
N SER A 22 -5.04 15.91 14.90
CA SER A 22 -4.08 14.88 15.29
C SER A 22 -4.81 13.61 15.68
N LYS A 23 -4.26 12.48 15.24
CA LYS A 23 -4.70 11.15 15.66
C LYS A 23 -4.22 10.78 17.07
N TYR A 24 -3.42 11.63 17.69
CA TYR A 24 -2.84 11.38 18.99
C TYR A 24 -3.56 12.16 20.11
N ILE A 25 -3.71 11.52 21.26
CA ILE A 25 -4.22 12.10 22.50
C ILE A 25 -3.16 12.02 23.59
N PHE A 26 -3.17 12.96 24.54
CA PHE A 26 -2.24 12.92 25.66
C PHE A 26 -2.66 11.87 26.69
N SER A 27 -1.79 10.90 26.96
CA SER A 27 -1.97 9.92 28.04
C SER A 27 -1.27 10.42 29.31
N ASN A 28 -2.06 10.69 30.36
CA ASN A 28 -1.52 11.08 31.66
C ASN A 28 -0.66 9.97 32.28
N GLU A 29 -1.08 8.71 32.13
CA GLU A 29 -0.35 7.55 32.66
C GLU A 29 1.02 7.38 32.01
N LYS A 30 1.09 7.48 30.67
CA LYS A 30 2.34 7.36 29.91
C LYS A 30 3.14 8.66 29.86
N ARG A 31 2.56 9.78 30.32
CA ARG A 31 3.08 11.14 30.18
C ARG A 31 3.57 11.42 28.74
N ASN A 32 2.79 10.99 27.76
CA ASN A 32 3.14 11.05 26.35
C ASN A 32 1.89 11.04 25.45
N PHE A 33 2.06 11.48 24.20
CA PHE A 33 1.04 11.36 23.15
C PHE A 33 0.96 9.91 22.65
N VAL A 34 -0.25 9.38 22.56
CA VAL A 34 -0.54 8.04 22.05
C VAL A 34 -1.67 8.10 21.04
N LEU A 35 -1.73 7.14 20.12
CA LEU A 35 -2.85 7.04 19.19
C LEU A 35 -4.17 6.92 19.95
N ASN A 36 -5.21 7.59 19.44
CA ASN A 36 -6.57 7.38 19.90
C ASN A 36 -7.04 5.96 19.53
N GLU A 37 -8.05 5.44 20.24
CA GLU A 37 -8.52 4.06 20.09
C GLU A 37 -9.02 3.78 18.66
N THR A 38 -9.73 4.73 18.05
CA THR A 38 -10.23 4.62 16.67
C THR A 38 -9.09 4.45 15.66
N GLU A 39 -7.99 5.18 15.83
CA GLU A 39 -6.83 5.07 14.95
C GLU A 39 -6.04 3.79 15.21
N VAL A 40 -5.97 3.31 16.46
CA VAL A 40 -5.40 1.98 16.77
C VAL A 40 -6.18 0.88 16.05
N GLU A 41 -7.50 0.91 16.14
CA GLU A 41 -8.38 -0.03 15.44
C GLU A 41 -8.21 0.09 13.92
N ARG A 42 -8.28 1.31 13.36
CA ARG A 42 -8.11 1.52 11.91
C ARG A 42 -6.78 0.96 11.40
N ARG A 43 -5.68 1.19 12.14
CA ARG A 43 -4.34 0.69 11.76
C ARG A 43 -4.22 -0.83 11.85
N SER A 44 -5.04 -1.50 12.65
CA SER A 44 -5.04 -2.98 12.72
C SER A 44 -5.52 -3.66 11.43
N PHE A 45 -6.23 -2.91 10.58
CA PHE A 45 -6.66 -3.37 9.25
C PHE A 45 -5.67 -3.04 8.13
N LEU A 46 -4.64 -2.24 8.40
CA LEU A 46 -3.64 -1.83 7.40
C LEU A 46 -2.49 -2.83 7.32
N SER A 47 -1.80 -2.84 6.18
CA SER A 47 -0.61 -3.65 5.98
C SER A 47 0.54 -3.26 6.90
N ASN A 48 1.21 -4.27 7.46
CA ASN A 48 2.43 -4.08 8.22
C ASN A 48 3.64 -3.89 7.29
N LEU A 49 3.87 -2.64 6.87
CA LEU A 49 4.91 -2.28 5.89
C LEU A 49 6.33 -2.64 6.34
N GLU A 50 6.60 -2.75 7.64
CA GLU A 50 7.89 -3.19 8.16
C GLU A 50 8.10 -4.69 7.93
N LYS A 51 7.09 -5.51 8.27
CA LYS A 51 7.12 -6.97 8.00
C LYS A 51 7.18 -7.28 6.51
N LEU A 52 6.54 -6.46 5.68
CA LEU A 52 6.60 -6.57 4.23
C LEU A 52 7.92 -6.03 3.63
N GLY A 53 8.82 -5.47 4.46
CA GLY A 53 10.10 -4.92 4.01
C GLY A 53 9.96 -3.73 3.06
N ILE A 54 8.85 -3.00 3.15
CA ILE A 54 8.58 -1.77 2.38
C ILE A 54 9.08 -0.55 3.15
N LYS A 55 8.94 -0.59 4.48
CA LYS A 55 9.40 0.47 5.38
C LYS A 55 10.93 0.56 5.39
N ASN A 56 11.45 1.75 5.68
CA ASN A 56 12.89 2.03 5.81
C ASN A 56 13.67 1.77 4.53
N ALA A 57 13.14 2.26 3.40
CA ALA A 57 13.88 2.31 2.15
C ALA A 57 15.24 3.01 2.37
N PRO A 58 16.33 2.50 1.76
CA PRO A 58 17.68 2.99 2.06
C PRO A 58 17.90 4.44 1.62
N GLU A 59 17.12 4.90 0.64
CA GLU A 59 17.18 6.25 0.10
C GLU A 59 15.80 6.87 -0.01
N LYS A 60 15.73 8.19 0.21
CA LYS A 60 14.51 8.97 -0.04
C LYS A 60 14.27 9.03 -1.55
N THR A 61 13.04 8.77 -1.98
CA THR A 61 12.64 9.13 -3.34
C THR A 61 12.74 10.66 -3.52
N ASN A 62 12.98 11.12 -4.74
CA ASN A 62 13.05 12.56 -5.06
C ASN A 62 11.77 13.04 -5.74
N ILE A 63 11.56 14.35 -5.74
CA ILE A 63 10.32 14.95 -6.25
C ILE A 63 10.15 14.71 -7.75
N GLU A 64 11.23 14.72 -8.52
CA GLU A 64 11.19 14.45 -9.95
C GLU A 64 10.67 13.04 -10.24
N LYS A 65 11.14 12.06 -9.46
CA LYS A 65 10.73 10.66 -9.55
C LYS A 65 9.29 10.47 -9.11
N ILE A 66 8.87 11.08 -7.99
CA ILE A 66 7.47 11.03 -7.54
C ILE A 66 6.55 11.57 -8.65
N ILE A 67 6.89 12.74 -9.21
CA ILE A 67 6.09 13.37 -10.27
C ILE A 67 6.05 12.49 -11.52
N LEU A 68 7.18 11.90 -11.92
CA LEU A 68 7.26 11.02 -13.07
C LEU A 68 6.40 9.77 -12.87
N ASP A 69 6.64 9.02 -11.79
CA ASP A 69 5.94 7.77 -11.48
C ASP A 69 4.42 8.04 -11.39
N TYR A 70 4.00 9.10 -10.68
CA TYR A 70 2.59 9.46 -10.57
C TYR A 70 1.94 9.86 -11.91
N LYS A 71 2.65 10.64 -12.75
CA LYS A 71 2.15 10.98 -14.09
C LYS A 71 2.00 9.74 -14.98
N GLU A 72 2.94 8.81 -14.93
CA GLU A 72 2.88 7.58 -15.71
C GLU A 72 1.69 6.71 -15.28
N LEU A 73 1.44 6.60 -13.97
CA LEU A 73 0.30 5.86 -13.42
C LEU A 73 -1.04 6.49 -13.81
N VAL A 74 -1.22 7.80 -13.57
CA VAL A 74 -2.47 8.52 -13.90
C VAL A 74 -2.73 8.53 -15.41
N ASN A 75 -1.71 8.71 -16.24
CA ASN A 75 -1.89 8.63 -17.69
C ASN A 75 -2.20 7.20 -18.16
N GLY A 76 -1.73 6.19 -17.43
CA GLY A 76 -2.11 4.79 -17.61
C GLY A 76 -3.60 4.55 -17.31
N GLU A 77 -4.16 5.18 -16.27
CA GLU A 77 -5.57 5.02 -15.87
C GLU A 77 -6.59 5.51 -16.90
N ASN A 78 -6.25 6.46 -17.78
CA ASN A 78 -7.18 6.89 -18.84
C ASN A 78 -7.55 5.76 -19.83
N LYS A 79 -6.97 4.56 -19.66
CA LYS A 79 -7.31 3.33 -20.38
C LYS A 79 -8.10 2.34 -19.53
N ASN A 80 -8.88 2.83 -18.55
CA ASN A 80 -9.76 2.14 -17.58
C ASN A 80 -10.83 1.17 -18.17
N GLN A 81 -10.46 0.36 -19.15
CA GLN A 81 -11.28 -0.67 -19.75
C GLN A 81 -10.42 -1.89 -20.13
N ILE A 82 -10.81 -3.04 -19.55
CA ILE A 82 -10.98 -4.35 -20.22
C ILE A 82 -9.79 -5.34 -20.11
N PRO A 83 -10.03 -6.68 -20.10
CA PRO A 83 -9.00 -7.71 -19.99
C PRO A 83 -7.86 -7.46 -20.97
N GLY A 84 -6.64 -7.30 -20.47
CA GLY A 84 -5.47 -6.99 -21.30
C GLY A 84 -5.32 -5.49 -21.54
N PHE A 85 -4.66 -4.84 -20.59
CA PHE A 85 -4.29 -3.43 -20.64
C PHE A 85 -3.41 -3.14 -21.87
N SER A 86 -3.79 -2.15 -22.70
CA SER A 86 -2.92 -1.61 -23.75
C SER A 86 -1.98 -0.57 -23.12
N ILE A 87 -0.85 -1.02 -22.56
CA ILE A 87 0.17 -0.17 -21.94
C ILE A 87 1.07 0.43 -23.05
N THR A 88 1.35 1.74 -23.02
CA THR A 88 2.15 2.44 -24.06
C THR A 88 3.57 2.82 -23.62
N GLY A 89 4.10 2.25 -22.53
CA GLY A 89 5.47 2.50 -22.04
C GLY A 89 6.11 1.26 -21.41
N SER A 90 7.41 1.05 -21.65
CA SER A 90 8.15 -0.17 -21.25
C SER A 90 8.22 -0.40 -19.74
N GLY A 91 8.30 0.66 -18.92
CA GLY A 91 8.39 0.53 -17.45
C GLY A 91 7.13 -0.06 -16.79
N ASN A 92 5.96 0.20 -17.36
CA ASN A 92 4.69 -0.34 -16.85
C ASN A 92 4.49 -1.83 -17.19
N TYR A 93 5.18 -2.35 -18.22
CA TYR A 93 5.22 -3.80 -18.48
C TYR A 93 6.00 -4.54 -17.41
N GLU A 94 7.12 -3.98 -16.91
CA GLU A 94 7.90 -4.60 -15.83
C GLU A 94 7.04 -4.78 -14.58
N ILE A 95 6.29 -3.76 -14.15
CA ILE A 95 5.43 -3.85 -12.96
C ILE A 95 4.34 -4.91 -13.14
N TYR A 96 3.70 -4.94 -14.31
CA TYR A 96 2.67 -5.93 -14.63
C TYR A 96 3.21 -7.35 -14.56
N ASP A 97 4.35 -7.61 -15.22
CA ASP A 97 4.97 -8.93 -15.26
C ASP A 97 5.40 -9.37 -13.86
N GLU A 98 5.94 -8.47 -13.05
CA GLU A 98 6.29 -8.74 -11.64
C GLU A 98 5.06 -9.10 -10.80
N ILE A 99 3.94 -8.38 -10.95
CA ILE A 99 2.69 -8.69 -10.24
C ILE A 99 2.13 -10.05 -10.70
N VAL A 100 2.10 -10.32 -12.01
CA VAL A 100 1.60 -11.60 -12.53
C VAL A 100 2.48 -12.76 -12.08
N ALA A 101 3.80 -12.59 -12.12
CA ALA A 101 4.76 -13.59 -11.66
C ALA A 101 4.60 -13.85 -10.15
N TYR A 102 4.49 -12.79 -9.35
CA TYR A 102 4.20 -12.87 -7.92
C TYR A 102 2.92 -13.64 -7.64
N ILE A 103 1.80 -13.25 -8.25
CA ILE A 103 0.50 -13.90 -8.00
C ILE A 103 0.53 -15.39 -8.34
N LYS A 104 1.08 -15.75 -9.50
CA LYS A 104 1.16 -17.15 -9.93
C LYS A 104 2.08 -17.99 -9.03
N ARG A 105 3.11 -17.38 -8.45
CA ARG A 105 4.06 -18.06 -7.57
C ARG A 105 3.48 -18.26 -6.16
N ASP A 106 2.88 -17.23 -5.60
CA ASP A 106 2.50 -17.18 -4.19
C ASP A 106 1.05 -17.62 -3.92
N PHE A 107 0.16 -17.60 -4.92
CA PHE A 107 -1.25 -17.99 -4.78
C PHE A 107 -1.59 -19.20 -5.66
N ASN A 108 -1.31 -20.40 -5.15
CA ASN A 108 -1.48 -21.66 -5.90
C ASN A 108 -2.92 -21.97 -6.33
N ASN A 109 -3.91 -21.35 -5.69
CA ASN A 109 -5.34 -21.51 -5.97
C ASN A 109 -5.84 -20.59 -7.09
N VAL A 110 -4.97 -19.70 -7.61
CA VAL A 110 -5.25 -18.81 -8.73
C VAL A 110 -4.87 -19.49 -10.05
N SER A 111 -5.83 -19.57 -10.98
CA SER A 111 -5.61 -20.08 -12.35
C SER A 111 -5.14 -19.00 -13.31
N PHE A 112 -5.66 -17.79 -13.13
CA PHE A 112 -5.46 -16.72 -14.09
C PHE A 112 -5.60 -15.35 -13.44
N VAL A 113 -4.71 -14.42 -13.83
CA VAL A 113 -4.82 -13.00 -13.48
C VAL A 113 -5.63 -12.32 -14.58
N MET A 114 -6.81 -11.82 -14.25
CA MET A 114 -7.73 -11.23 -15.23
C MET A 114 -7.46 -9.75 -15.46
N ASN A 115 -7.30 -8.99 -14.38
CA ASN A 115 -7.09 -7.57 -14.43
C ASN A 115 -6.18 -7.10 -13.29
N ILE A 116 -5.42 -6.05 -13.53
CA ILE A 116 -4.61 -5.36 -12.52
C ILE A 116 -4.95 -3.88 -12.63
N ALA A 117 -5.61 -3.34 -11.62
CA ALA A 117 -5.90 -1.91 -11.52
C ALA A 117 -4.91 -1.27 -10.55
N TRP A 118 -4.33 -0.14 -10.95
CA TRP A 118 -3.65 0.72 -9.98
C TRP A 118 -4.71 1.33 -9.06
N ASP A 119 -4.40 1.40 -7.77
CA ASP A 119 -5.31 1.92 -6.74
C ASP A 119 -4.75 3.20 -6.12
N SER A 120 -3.50 3.17 -5.66
CA SER A 120 -2.91 4.32 -4.97
C SER A 120 -1.40 4.36 -5.05
N TYR A 121 -0.86 5.58 -4.90
CA TYR A 121 0.56 5.83 -4.75
C TYR A 121 0.81 6.29 -3.32
N ASN A 122 1.70 5.62 -2.61
CA ASN A 122 1.95 5.86 -1.20
C ASN A 122 3.41 6.27 -0.99
N THR A 123 3.61 7.43 -0.36
CA THR A 123 4.94 7.90 0.02
C THR A 123 4.92 8.47 1.42
N PHE A 124 6.00 8.24 2.17
CA PHE A 124 6.22 8.86 3.47
C PHE A 124 7.69 9.24 3.59
N LEU A 125 7.92 10.52 3.89
CA LEU A 125 9.25 11.11 3.92
C LEU A 125 9.42 11.80 5.28
N SER A 126 10.06 11.10 6.21
CA SER A 126 10.41 11.66 7.52
C SER A 126 11.89 11.44 7.85
N ASN A 127 12.27 11.75 9.09
CA ASN A 127 13.60 11.40 9.63
C ASN A 127 13.65 9.97 10.18
N TYR A 128 12.50 9.33 10.41
CA TYR A 128 12.41 8.02 11.06
C TYR A 128 12.03 6.95 10.05
N ASP A 129 11.00 7.22 9.28
CA ASP A 129 10.43 6.32 8.29
C ASP A 129 10.56 6.94 6.90
N ILE A 130 11.03 6.12 5.96
CA ILE A 130 11.13 6.45 4.55
C ILE A 130 10.55 5.27 3.78
N TYR A 131 9.51 5.50 2.99
CA TYR A 131 8.99 4.48 2.08
C TYR A 131 8.27 5.09 0.89
N ASN A 132 8.24 4.32 -0.19
CA ASN A 132 7.52 4.60 -1.41
C ASN A 132 7.02 3.28 -1.99
N TYR A 133 5.73 3.16 -2.27
CA TYR A 133 5.16 1.96 -2.90
C TYR A 133 3.84 2.29 -3.61
N HIS A 134 3.45 1.43 -4.53
CA HIS A 134 2.17 1.52 -5.23
C HIS A 134 1.26 0.40 -4.73
N THR A 135 -0.03 0.68 -4.64
CA THR A 135 -1.04 -0.34 -4.38
C THR A 135 -1.76 -0.67 -5.68
N TYR A 136 -1.95 -1.95 -5.93
CA TYR A 136 -2.72 -2.48 -7.05
C TYR A 136 -3.82 -3.42 -6.54
N VAL A 137 -4.99 -3.34 -7.15
CA VAL A 137 -6.07 -4.31 -6.95
C VAL A 137 -6.04 -5.30 -8.11
N VAL A 138 -5.70 -6.56 -7.80
CA VAL A 138 -5.56 -7.63 -8.78
C VAL A 138 -6.79 -8.51 -8.77
N GLN A 139 -7.49 -8.56 -9.90
CA GLN A 139 -8.61 -9.46 -10.11
C GLN A 139 -8.10 -10.81 -10.62
N VAL A 140 -8.43 -11.88 -9.90
CA VAL A 140 -7.97 -13.25 -10.19
C VAL A 140 -9.14 -14.21 -10.36
N ARG A 141 -8.96 -15.22 -11.21
CA ARG A 141 -9.83 -16.39 -11.32
C ARG A 141 -9.20 -17.56 -10.57
N LEU A 142 -10.02 -18.35 -9.89
CA LEU A 142 -9.56 -19.52 -9.13
C LEU A 142 -9.48 -20.77 -10.02
N ASN A 143 -8.73 -21.79 -9.60
CA ASN A 143 -8.57 -23.05 -10.36
C ASN A 143 -9.88 -23.82 -10.54
N GLU A 144 -10.74 -23.82 -9.51
CA GLU A 144 -11.94 -24.66 -9.43
C GLU A 144 -13.23 -23.83 -9.49
N SER A 145 -13.15 -22.58 -9.93
CA SER A 145 -14.30 -21.67 -9.96
C SER A 145 -14.19 -20.63 -11.06
N ASP A 146 -15.32 -20.32 -11.69
CA ASP A 146 -15.49 -19.16 -12.58
C ASP A 146 -15.65 -17.85 -11.80
N SER A 147 -15.71 -17.93 -10.46
CA SER A 147 -15.76 -16.74 -9.64
C SER A 147 -14.43 -16.00 -9.64
N PHE A 148 -14.54 -14.67 -9.62
CA PHE A 148 -13.41 -13.80 -9.48
C PHE A 148 -13.24 -13.36 -8.03
N ARG A 149 -12.00 -13.10 -7.66
CA ARG A 149 -11.61 -12.54 -6.36
C ARG A 149 -10.58 -11.44 -6.56
N PHE A 150 -10.36 -10.67 -5.50
CA PHE A 150 -9.44 -9.56 -5.50
C PHE A 150 -8.32 -9.81 -4.51
N ILE A 151 -7.11 -9.43 -4.89
CA ILE A 151 -5.92 -9.42 -4.05
C ILE A 151 -5.34 -8.02 -4.12
N GLU A 152 -5.13 -7.38 -2.98
CA GLU A 152 -4.34 -6.16 -2.93
C GLU A 152 -2.85 -6.52 -2.99
N VAL A 153 -2.12 -5.89 -3.90
CA VAL A 153 -0.68 -6.10 -4.09
C VAL A 153 0.03 -4.77 -3.94
N LEU A 154 1.05 -4.75 -3.10
CA LEU A 154 1.94 -3.63 -2.90
C LEU A 154 3.18 -3.84 -3.79
N TYR A 155 3.50 -2.86 -4.63
CA TYR A 155 4.70 -2.84 -5.44
C TYR A 155 5.73 -1.88 -4.86
N ASN A 156 6.92 -2.38 -4.54
CA ASN A 156 8.04 -1.58 -4.07
C ASN A 156 8.91 -1.16 -5.28
N PRO A 157 8.85 0.11 -5.73
CA PRO A 157 9.61 0.59 -6.88
C PRO A 157 11.13 0.64 -6.65
N PHE A 158 11.60 0.64 -5.39
CA PHE A 158 13.02 0.57 -5.09
C PHE A 158 13.57 -0.85 -5.31
N LYS A 159 12.87 -1.86 -4.78
CA LYS A 159 13.26 -3.27 -4.93
C LYS A 159 12.82 -3.88 -6.26
N LYS A 160 11.88 -3.22 -6.95
CA LYS A 160 11.13 -3.75 -8.09
C LYS A 160 10.38 -5.05 -7.77
N GLU A 161 9.83 -5.15 -6.57
CA GLU A 161 9.19 -6.37 -6.07
C GLU A 161 7.71 -6.14 -5.76
N ALA A 162 6.87 -7.09 -6.15
CA ALA A 162 5.48 -7.17 -5.73
C ALA A 162 5.35 -8.05 -4.47
N ILE A 163 4.49 -7.64 -3.54
CA ILE A 163 4.20 -8.35 -2.31
C ILE A 163 2.76 -8.11 -1.84
N SER A 164 2.16 -9.06 -1.14
CA SER A 164 0.85 -8.96 -0.52
C SER A 164 0.86 -9.64 0.85
N ASP A 165 0.06 -9.11 1.77
CA ASP A 165 -0.26 -9.75 3.05
C ASP A 165 -1.59 -10.52 3.00
N PHE A 166 -2.20 -10.67 1.81
CA PHE A 166 -3.43 -11.43 1.65
C PHE A 166 -3.14 -12.92 1.68
N ILE A 167 -4.06 -13.66 2.30
CA ILE A 167 -4.05 -15.13 2.36
C ILE A 167 -5.39 -15.67 1.88
N TRP A 168 -5.39 -16.88 1.34
CA TRP A 168 -6.62 -17.56 0.95
C TRP A 168 -7.32 -18.18 2.16
N ASN A 169 -8.53 -17.73 2.44
CA ASN A 169 -9.40 -18.35 3.42
C ASN A 169 -10.35 -19.34 2.72
N LYS A 170 -10.13 -20.64 2.96
CA LYS A 170 -10.92 -21.72 2.36
C LYS A 170 -12.35 -21.78 2.89
N GLU A 171 -12.59 -21.31 4.12
CA GLU A 171 -13.89 -21.43 4.79
C GLU A 171 -14.90 -20.43 4.23
N ASN A 172 -14.48 -19.17 4.05
CA ASN A 172 -15.33 -18.14 3.46
C ASN A 172 -15.17 -18.04 1.93
N GLY A 173 -14.09 -18.59 1.37
CA GLY A 173 -13.81 -18.55 -0.06
C GLY A 173 -13.40 -17.15 -0.55
N PHE A 174 -12.69 -16.38 0.27
CA PHE A 174 -12.15 -15.06 -0.06
C PHE A 174 -10.66 -14.95 0.28
N PHE A 175 -9.98 -14.00 -0.36
CA PHE A 175 -8.69 -13.55 0.15
C PHE A 175 -8.93 -12.51 1.24
N GLU A 176 -8.21 -12.64 2.33
CA GLU A 176 -8.27 -11.72 3.46
C GLU A 176 -6.87 -11.34 3.90
N ARG A 177 -6.73 -10.15 4.47
CA ARG A 177 -5.46 -9.69 5.01
C ARG A 177 -5.09 -10.55 6.21
N LYS A 178 -3.85 -11.05 6.23
CA LYS A 178 -3.32 -11.76 7.38
C LYS A 178 -3.16 -10.78 8.54
N HIS A 179 -3.98 -10.96 9.57
CA HIS A 179 -3.78 -10.30 10.85
C HIS A 179 -2.72 -11.06 11.67
N ASP A 180 -1.88 -10.32 12.38
CA ASP A 180 -0.84 -10.86 13.27
C ASP A 180 -1.34 -11.05 14.71
#